data_AF-A0A1V2YDQ5-F1
#
_entry.id   AF-A0A1V2YDQ5-F1
#
_cell.length_a   1.000
_cell.length_b   1.000
_cell.length_c   1.000
_cell.angle_alpha   90.00
_cell.angle_beta   90.00
_cell.angle_gamma   90.00
#
_symmetry.space_group_name_H-M   'P 1'
#
loop_
_entity.id
_entity.type
_entity.pdbx_description
1 polymer ?
#
loop_
_entity_poly.entity_id
_entity_poly.type
_entity_poly.pdbx_seq_one_letter_code
_entity_poly.pdbx_strand_id
1 'polypeptide(L)'
;MPTILAMSELEATTVATSAINDAIAQALSANQATIEDLLYYDYNDAGELISWNVNSILINNLCADIVSICTTELHNLGTIPFKIPLGNLTGSRIFANLGPEITVEILPLGTIEVDYKNDIKSTGINQVNHTVWLEIKATIQIVVPLFSHQAEVTRKVMLIDKVISGAVPPNYVEVPKESILDVAPGNIINNIPW
;
A
#
# COMPACT_ATOMS: atom_id res chain seq x y z
N MET A 1 -9.63 2.65 31.83
CA MET A 1 -10.43 2.56 30.59
C MET A 1 -9.61 2.79 29.32
N PRO A 2 -8.74 3.82 29.18
CA PRO A 2 -7.90 3.98 27.97
C PRO A 2 -6.98 2.76 27.74
N THR A 3 -6.52 2.14 28.82
CA THR A 3 -5.58 1.02 28.76
C THR A 3 -6.21 -0.27 28.20
N ILE A 4 -7.50 -0.54 28.45
CA ILE A 4 -8.17 -1.71 27.87
C ILE A 4 -8.27 -1.54 26.36
N LEU A 5 -8.75 -0.37 25.93
CA LEU A 5 -8.85 -0.05 24.52
C LEU A 5 -7.48 -0.15 23.82
N ALA A 6 -6.45 0.48 24.40
CA ALA A 6 -5.10 0.46 23.84
C ALA A 6 -4.50 -0.95 23.74
N MET A 7 -4.73 -1.80 24.75
CA MET A 7 -4.26 -3.19 24.72
C MET A 7 -5.03 -4.02 23.68
N SER A 8 -6.35 -3.85 23.62
CA SER A 8 -7.18 -4.53 22.62
C SER A 8 -6.87 -4.10 21.20
N GLU A 9 -6.60 -2.81 20.99
CA GLU A 9 -6.16 -2.26 19.71
C GLU A 9 -4.80 -2.82 19.31
N LEU A 10 -3.82 -2.81 20.21
CA LEU A 10 -2.51 -3.37 19.95
C LEU A 10 -2.59 -4.86 19.54
N GLU A 11 -3.36 -5.65 20.28
CA GLU A 11 -3.49 -7.08 20.00
C GLU A 11 -4.19 -7.32 18.67
N ALA A 12 -5.34 -6.67 18.43
CA ALA A 12 -6.10 -6.82 17.19
C ALA A 12 -5.28 -6.37 15.96
N THR A 13 -4.57 -5.25 16.06
CA THR A 13 -3.69 -4.76 15.00
C THR A 13 -2.52 -5.71 14.75
N THR A 14 -1.93 -6.28 15.80
CA THR A 14 -0.82 -7.23 15.68
C THR A 14 -1.26 -8.49 14.94
N VAL A 15 -2.37 -9.08 15.37
CA VAL A 15 -2.90 -10.31 14.79
C VAL A 15 -3.35 -10.08 13.34
N ALA A 16 -4.07 -8.99 13.07
CA ALA A 16 -4.48 -8.66 11.72
C ALA A 16 -3.29 -8.38 10.79
N THR A 17 -2.24 -7.72 11.29
CA THR A 17 -1.01 -7.51 10.52
C THR A 17 -0.35 -8.85 10.15
N SER A 18 -0.33 -9.82 11.07
CA SER A 18 0.18 -11.16 10.79
C SER A 18 -0.65 -11.84 9.71
N ALA A 19 -1.98 -11.88 9.89
CA ALA A 19 -2.90 -12.49 8.93
C ALA A 19 -2.73 -11.93 7.51
N ILE A 20 -2.58 -10.61 7.38
CA ILE A 20 -2.31 -9.95 6.09
C ILE A 20 -0.98 -10.42 5.50
N ASN A 21 0.09 -10.44 6.29
CA ASN A 21 1.40 -10.86 5.81
C ASN A 21 1.39 -12.33 5.34
N ASP A 22 0.75 -13.21 6.11
CA ASP A 22 0.66 -14.63 5.81
C ASP A 22 -0.15 -14.87 4.53
N ALA A 23 -1.25 -14.14 4.35
CA ALA A 23 -2.05 -14.16 3.14
C ALA A 23 -1.29 -13.69 1.90
N ILE A 24 -0.51 -12.60 2.01
CA ILE A 24 0.36 -12.13 0.93
C ILE A 24 1.37 -13.22 0.56
N ALA A 25 2.06 -13.79 1.55
CA ALA A 25 3.07 -14.83 1.32
C ALA A 25 2.47 -16.07 0.65
N GLN A 26 1.27 -16.49 1.09
CA GLN A 26 0.56 -17.62 0.52
C GLN A 26 0.10 -17.34 -0.92
N ALA A 27 -0.51 -16.18 -1.18
CA ALA A 27 -0.97 -15.79 -2.52
C ALA A 27 0.19 -15.72 -3.51
N LEU A 28 1.32 -15.15 -3.10
CA LEU A 28 2.54 -15.08 -3.91
C LEU A 28 3.16 -16.46 -4.15
N SER A 29 3.13 -17.37 -3.17
CA SER A 29 3.69 -18.72 -3.32
C SER A 29 2.83 -19.62 -4.20
N ALA A 30 1.50 -19.45 -4.15
CA ALA A 30 0.55 -20.20 -4.97
C ALA A 30 0.58 -19.75 -6.45
N ASN A 31 0.80 -18.45 -6.69
CA ASN A 31 0.97 -17.90 -8.01
C ASN A 31 2.41 -18.16 -8.49
N GLN A 32 2.62 -19.30 -9.15
CA GLN A 32 3.89 -19.73 -9.77
C GLN A 32 4.32 -18.85 -10.97
N ALA A 33 3.48 -17.88 -11.38
CA ALA A 33 3.88 -16.87 -12.36
C ALA A 33 5.00 -16.03 -11.73
N THR A 34 6.18 -16.06 -12.34
CA THR A 34 7.29 -15.26 -11.83
C THR A 34 6.89 -13.78 -11.95
N ILE A 35 7.38 -12.94 -11.04
CA ILE A 35 7.19 -11.47 -11.11
C ILE A 35 7.55 -10.91 -12.51
N GLU A 36 8.41 -11.62 -13.25
CA GLU A 36 8.77 -11.34 -14.64
C GLU A 36 7.59 -11.39 -15.64
N ASP A 37 6.53 -12.17 -15.39
CA ASP A 37 5.35 -12.30 -16.27
C ASP A 37 4.35 -11.13 -16.12
N LEU A 38 4.57 -10.25 -15.14
CA LEU A 38 3.73 -9.08 -14.92
C LEU A 38 3.97 -7.97 -15.94
N LEU A 39 5.04 -8.06 -16.74
CA LEU A 39 5.40 -7.10 -17.78
C LEU A 39 5.56 -7.76 -19.15
N TYR A 40 4.85 -7.22 -20.14
CA TYR A 40 5.07 -7.50 -21.55
C TYR A 40 5.83 -6.36 -22.20
N TYR A 41 6.77 -6.69 -23.09
CA TYR A 41 7.55 -5.72 -23.84
C TYR A 41 7.29 -5.93 -25.33
N ASP A 42 7.00 -4.84 -26.03
CA ASP A 42 6.84 -4.83 -27.48
C ASP A 42 8.09 -4.22 -28.11
N TYR A 43 8.63 -4.90 -29.11
CA TYR A 43 9.83 -4.46 -29.85
C TYR A 43 9.48 -4.26 -31.33
N ASN A 44 10.16 -3.33 -31.98
CA ASN A 44 10.08 -3.18 -33.45
C ASN A 44 10.96 -4.22 -34.18
N ASP A 45 10.89 -4.23 -35.52
CA ASP A 45 11.68 -5.14 -36.37
C ASP A 45 13.21 -4.94 -36.22
N ALA A 46 13.65 -3.78 -35.71
CA ALA A 46 15.05 -3.48 -35.42
C ALA A 46 15.49 -3.95 -34.02
N GLY A 47 14.58 -4.50 -33.22
CA GLY A 47 14.83 -4.96 -31.85
C GLY A 47 14.81 -3.85 -30.79
N GLU A 48 14.30 -2.67 -31.12
CA GLU A 48 14.18 -1.55 -30.18
C GLU A 48 12.86 -1.63 -29.41
N LEU A 49 12.91 -1.37 -28.09
CA LEU A 49 11.73 -1.34 -27.23
C LEU A 49 10.82 -0.16 -27.60
N ILE A 50 9.57 -0.43 -27.99
CA ILE A 50 8.59 0.60 -28.37
C ILE A 50 7.54 0.84 -27.28
N SER A 51 7.16 -0.19 -26.54
CA SER A 51 6.20 -0.10 -25.43
C SER A 51 6.39 -1.24 -24.45
N TRP A 52 5.87 -1.05 -23.24
CA TRP A 52 5.66 -2.14 -22.30
C TRP A 52 4.27 -2.00 -21.68
N ASN A 53 3.71 -3.14 -21.28
CA ASN A 53 2.37 -3.23 -20.72
C ASN A 53 2.40 -4.07 -19.45
N VAL A 54 1.61 -3.67 -18.46
CA VAL A 54 1.42 -4.44 -17.23
C VAL A 54 0.30 -5.46 -17.44
N ASN A 55 0.53 -6.71 -17.06
CA ASN A 55 -0.52 -7.72 -17.05
C ASN A 55 -1.53 -7.45 -15.91
N SER A 56 -2.48 -6.56 -16.18
CA SER A 56 -3.51 -6.19 -15.21
C SER A 56 -4.43 -7.35 -14.84
N ILE A 57 -4.58 -8.36 -15.71
CA ILE A 57 -5.39 -9.55 -15.42
C ILE A 57 -4.71 -10.38 -14.33
N LEU A 58 -3.41 -10.66 -14.47
CA LEU A 58 -2.64 -11.39 -13.45
C LEU A 58 -2.60 -10.63 -12.12
N ILE A 59 -2.38 -9.31 -12.16
CA ILE A 59 -2.36 -8.50 -10.92
C ILE A 59 -3.72 -8.52 -10.25
N ASN A 60 -4.83 -8.36 -10.98
CA ASN A 60 -6.16 -8.39 -10.39
C ASN A 60 -6.52 -9.77 -9.84
N ASN A 61 -6.10 -10.86 -10.48
CA ASN A 61 -6.26 -12.21 -9.93
C ASN A 61 -5.50 -12.36 -8.62
N LEU A 62 -4.24 -11.88 -8.55
CA LEU A 62 -3.47 -11.85 -7.32
C LEU A 62 -4.16 -11.00 -6.23
N CYS A 63 -4.70 -9.83 -6.57
CA CYS A 63 -5.48 -9.02 -5.63
C CYS A 63 -6.69 -9.80 -5.08
N ALA A 64 -7.44 -10.50 -5.95
CA ALA A 64 -8.60 -11.29 -5.55
C ALA A 64 -8.21 -12.45 -4.62
N ASP A 65 -7.10 -13.14 -4.91
CA ASP A 65 -6.56 -14.21 -4.06
C ASP A 65 -6.19 -13.68 -2.68
N ILE A 66 -5.46 -12.55 -2.61
CA ILE A 66 -5.09 -11.90 -1.35
C ILE A 66 -6.33 -11.52 -0.55
N VAL A 67 -7.34 -10.90 -1.17
CA VAL A 67 -8.60 -10.55 -0.49
C VAL A 67 -9.27 -11.80 0.09
N SER A 68 -9.37 -12.87 -0.70
CA SER A 68 -10.01 -14.13 -0.29
C SER A 68 -9.29 -14.78 0.90
N ILE A 69 -7.96 -14.89 0.83
CA ILE A 69 -7.14 -15.50 1.88
C ILE A 69 -7.16 -14.63 3.13
N CYS A 70 -6.91 -13.32 3.03
CA CYS A 70 -6.95 -12.40 4.17
C CYS A 70 -8.30 -12.44 4.89
N THR A 71 -9.41 -12.43 4.13
CA THR A 71 -10.76 -12.47 4.70
C THR A 71 -11.00 -13.78 5.45
N THR A 72 -10.50 -14.89 4.91
CA THR A 72 -10.59 -16.21 5.54
C THR A 72 -9.76 -16.28 6.82
N GLU A 73 -8.51 -15.83 6.78
CA GLU A 73 -7.63 -15.77 7.96
C GLU A 73 -8.24 -14.88 9.05
N LEU A 74 -8.70 -13.68 8.70
CA LEU A 74 -9.31 -12.74 9.65
C LEU A 74 -10.58 -13.32 10.29
N HIS A 75 -11.42 -14.04 9.54
CA HIS A 75 -12.57 -14.75 10.10
C HIS A 75 -12.17 -15.93 11.00
N ASN A 76 -11.10 -16.65 10.66
CA ASN A 76 -10.65 -17.83 11.40
C ASN A 76 -9.98 -17.49 12.74
N LEU A 77 -9.54 -16.25 12.95
CA LEU A 77 -9.01 -15.79 14.25
C LEU A 77 -10.01 -15.98 15.39
N GLY A 78 -11.32 -15.87 15.11
CA GLY A 78 -12.36 -15.98 16.11
C GLY A 78 -12.21 -14.97 17.25
N THR A 79 -12.66 -15.36 18.45
CA THR A 79 -12.55 -14.51 19.64
C THR A 79 -11.19 -14.69 20.30
N ILE A 80 -10.49 -13.57 20.55
CA ILE A 80 -9.18 -13.55 21.19
C ILE A 80 -9.37 -13.21 22.67
N PRO A 81 -9.13 -14.14 23.61
CA PRO A 81 -9.23 -13.85 25.04
C PRO A 81 -8.00 -13.09 25.52
N PHE A 82 -8.21 -11.99 26.22
CA PHE A 82 -7.14 -11.20 26.85
C PHE A 82 -7.43 -10.98 28.33
N LYS A 83 -6.39 -11.03 29.18
CA LYS A 83 -6.53 -10.90 30.63
C LYS A 83 -6.18 -9.51 31.11
N ILE A 84 -7.05 -8.93 31.94
CA ILE A 84 -6.91 -7.56 32.42
C ILE A 84 -7.02 -7.54 33.95
N PRO A 85 -6.04 -6.99 34.68
CA PRO A 85 -6.17 -6.79 36.11
C PRO A 85 -7.33 -5.86 36.47
N LEU A 86 -8.14 -6.21 37.46
CA LEU A 86 -9.28 -5.40 37.94
C LEU A 86 -8.87 -3.97 38.32
N GLY A 87 -7.65 -3.78 38.84
CA GLY A 87 -7.11 -2.47 39.18
C GLY A 87 -7.01 -1.52 37.98
N ASN A 88 -6.98 -2.04 36.74
CA ASN A 88 -7.04 -1.24 35.51
C ASN A 88 -8.38 -0.48 35.34
N LEU A 89 -9.48 -1.03 35.88
CA LEU A 89 -10.80 -0.39 35.84
C LEU A 89 -10.88 0.84 36.74
N THR A 90 -10.02 0.94 37.76
CA THR A 90 -10.00 2.09 38.69
C THR A 90 -9.51 3.38 38.04
N GLY A 91 -8.87 3.30 36.86
CA GLY A 91 -8.26 4.44 36.19
C GLY A 91 -6.97 4.95 36.84
N SER A 92 -6.55 4.39 37.98
CA SER A 92 -5.30 4.73 38.64
C SER A 92 -4.12 4.05 37.98
N ARG A 93 -3.08 4.82 37.63
CA ARG A 93 -1.81 4.28 37.13
C ARG A 93 -1.08 3.42 38.17
N ILE A 94 -1.25 3.74 39.45
CA ILE A 94 -0.58 3.05 40.56
C ILE A 94 -1.16 1.65 40.77
N PHE A 95 -2.47 1.51 40.58
CA PHE A 95 -3.17 0.24 40.79
C PHE A 95 -3.45 -0.54 39.50
N ALA A 96 -2.98 -0.07 38.34
CA ALA A 96 -3.36 -0.61 37.03
C ALA A 96 -3.05 -2.10 36.82
N ASN A 97 -2.06 -2.63 37.54
CA ASN A 97 -1.60 -4.02 37.47
C ASN A 97 -1.94 -4.85 38.72
N LEU A 98 -2.81 -4.35 39.59
CA LEU A 98 -3.17 -5.01 40.85
C LEU A 98 -4.57 -5.63 40.79
N GLY A 99 -4.76 -6.66 41.63
CA GLY A 99 -6.04 -7.35 41.80
C GLY A 99 -6.20 -8.58 40.89
N PRO A 100 -7.35 -9.27 40.98
CA PRO A 100 -7.65 -10.43 40.16
C PRO A 100 -7.74 -10.05 38.67
N GLU A 101 -7.35 -10.98 37.80
CA GLU A 101 -7.51 -10.82 36.35
C GLU A 101 -8.95 -11.15 35.94
N ILE A 102 -9.52 -10.31 35.07
CA ILE A 102 -10.76 -10.58 34.35
C ILE A 102 -10.44 -10.88 32.89
N THR A 103 -11.11 -11.87 32.30
CA THR A 103 -10.98 -12.18 30.87
C THR A 103 -11.92 -11.28 30.07
N VAL A 104 -11.37 -10.60 29.07
CA VAL A 104 -12.13 -9.85 28.07
C VAL A 104 -11.88 -10.51 26.72
N GLU A 105 -12.95 -10.74 25.99
CA GLU A 105 -12.91 -11.31 24.66
C GLU A 105 -12.93 -10.19 23.62
N ILE A 106 -12.04 -10.27 22.64
CA ILE A 106 -11.95 -9.35 21.52
C ILE A 106 -12.40 -10.10 20.27
N LEU A 107 -13.38 -9.54 19.56
CA LEU A 107 -13.77 -10.04 18.25
C LEU A 107 -13.26 -9.07 17.17
N PRO A 108 -12.18 -9.40 16.45
CA PRO A 108 -11.72 -8.64 15.30
C PRO A 108 -12.57 -9.02 14.08
N LEU A 109 -13.49 -8.15 13.68
CA LEU A 109 -14.18 -8.26 12.39
C LEU A 109 -13.62 -7.23 11.45
N GLY A 110 -13.52 -7.51 10.16
CA GLY A 110 -13.01 -6.47 9.27
C GLY A 110 -13.26 -6.72 7.80
N THR A 111 -13.03 -5.65 7.04
CA THR A 111 -13.03 -5.66 5.59
C THR A 111 -11.62 -5.49 5.07
N ILE A 112 -11.32 -6.19 3.99
CA ILE A 112 -10.04 -6.13 3.30
C ILE A 112 -10.28 -5.55 1.91
N GLU A 113 -9.56 -4.49 1.60
CA GLU A 113 -9.51 -3.88 0.28
C GLU A 113 -8.10 -4.01 -0.25
N VAL A 114 -7.97 -4.49 -1.50
CA VAL A 114 -6.68 -4.58 -2.19
C VAL A 114 -6.85 -3.94 -3.55
N ASP A 115 -6.03 -2.94 -3.82
CA ASP A 115 -5.96 -2.28 -5.12
C ASP A 115 -4.50 -2.22 -5.58
N TYR A 116 -4.25 -2.11 -6.88
CA TYR A 116 -2.91 -1.91 -7.40
C TYR A 116 -2.75 -0.49 -7.94
N LYS A 117 -1.56 0.06 -7.75
CA LYS A 117 -1.17 1.38 -8.27
C LYS A 117 0.05 1.22 -9.16
N ASN A 118 0.18 2.16 -10.09
CA ASN A 118 1.28 2.25 -11.06
C ASN A 118 1.81 3.70 -11.07
N ASP A 119 3.13 3.86 -11.13
CA ASP A 119 3.80 5.14 -11.30
C ASP A 119 5.01 5.01 -12.25
N ILE A 120 5.19 5.99 -13.13
CA ILE A 120 6.31 6.07 -14.07
C ILE A 120 7.01 7.41 -13.86
N LYS A 121 8.28 7.36 -13.45
CA LYS A 121 9.10 8.53 -13.13
C LYS A 121 10.34 8.60 -14.00
N SER A 122 10.69 9.79 -14.48
CA SER A 122 12.00 10.02 -15.11
C SER A 122 13.08 10.12 -14.03
N THR A 123 14.11 9.27 -14.10
CA THR A 123 15.18 9.17 -13.08
C THR A 123 16.56 9.54 -13.61
N GLY A 124 16.66 10.05 -14.85
CA GLY A 124 17.93 10.45 -15.46
C GLY A 124 17.79 10.84 -16.93
N ILE A 125 18.93 11.08 -17.58
CA ILE A 125 19.04 11.46 -18.99
C ILE A 125 18.68 10.22 -19.83
N ASN A 126 17.38 10.02 -20.08
CA ASN A 126 16.76 8.87 -20.76
C ASN A 126 16.58 7.61 -19.92
N GLN A 127 16.35 7.78 -18.62
CA GLN A 127 15.89 6.68 -17.77
C GLN A 127 14.50 6.96 -17.23
N VAL A 128 13.69 5.91 -17.24
CA VAL A 128 12.37 5.91 -16.63
C VAL A 128 12.29 4.72 -15.68
N ASN A 129 11.89 5.00 -14.44
CA ASN A 129 11.58 4.01 -13.44
C ASN A 129 10.07 3.77 -13.46
N HIS A 130 9.68 2.52 -13.67
CA HIS A 130 8.30 2.06 -13.64
C HIS A 130 8.10 1.23 -12.38
N THR A 131 7.16 1.68 -11.54
CA THR A 131 6.81 1.00 -10.29
C THR A 131 5.35 0.60 -10.30
N VAL A 132 5.09 -0.61 -9.83
CA VAL A 132 3.74 -1.13 -9.62
C VAL A 132 3.70 -1.79 -8.25
N TRP A 133 2.72 -1.44 -7.44
CA TRP A 133 2.56 -1.98 -6.09
C TRP A 133 1.10 -2.24 -5.77
N LEU A 134 0.89 -3.16 -4.83
CA LEU A 134 -0.40 -3.35 -4.18
C LEU A 134 -0.51 -2.44 -2.97
N GLU A 135 -1.69 -1.87 -2.78
CA GLU A 135 -2.12 -1.15 -1.59
C GLU A 135 -3.22 -1.99 -0.94
N ILE A 136 -2.91 -2.51 0.25
CA ILE A 136 -3.78 -3.39 1.01
C ILE A 136 -4.22 -2.61 2.24
N LYS A 137 -5.53 -2.44 2.38
CA LYS A 137 -6.17 -1.73 3.49
C LYS A 137 -7.10 -2.69 4.22
N ALA A 138 -6.79 -2.92 5.49
CA ALA A 138 -7.63 -3.70 6.39
C ALA A 138 -8.27 -2.77 7.42
N THR A 139 -9.59 -2.85 7.52
CA THR A 139 -10.36 -2.09 8.47
C THR A 139 -10.93 -3.04 9.51
N ILE A 140 -10.46 -2.94 10.76
CA ILE A 140 -10.75 -3.89 11.83
C ILE A 140 -11.65 -3.22 12.87
N GLN A 141 -12.83 -3.77 13.08
CA GLN A 141 -13.72 -3.45 14.16
C GLN A 141 -13.37 -4.33 15.37
N ILE A 142 -12.89 -3.68 16.42
CA ILE A 142 -12.63 -4.25 17.74
C ILE A 142 -13.91 -4.08 18.55
N VAL A 143 -14.48 -5.21 18.98
CA VAL A 143 -15.67 -5.22 19.85
C VAL A 143 -15.27 -5.76 21.21
N VAL A 144 -15.51 -4.96 22.26
CA VAL A 144 -15.40 -5.37 23.66
C VAL A 144 -16.70 -5.03 24.41
N PRO A 145 -17.02 -5.64 25.57
CA PRO A 145 -18.34 -5.53 26.18
C PRO A 145 -18.85 -4.10 26.46
N LEU A 146 -17.95 -3.12 26.63
CA LEU A 146 -18.30 -1.74 27.02
C LEU A 146 -18.16 -0.71 25.88
N PHE A 147 -17.47 -1.04 24.79
CA PHE A 147 -17.22 -0.11 23.69
C PHE A 147 -16.75 -0.88 22.44
N SER A 148 -16.84 -0.21 21.30
CA SER A 148 -16.25 -0.68 20.06
C SER A 148 -15.28 0.38 19.52
N HIS A 149 -14.25 -0.06 18.81
CA HIS A 149 -13.25 0.81 18.20
C HIS A 149 -12.83 0.28 16.84
N GLN A 150 -12.50 1.18 15.92
CA GLN A 150 -12.09 0.84 14.58
C GLN A 150 -10.61 1.16 14.41
N ALA A 151 -9.83 0.14 14.04
CA ALA A 151 -8.42 0.28 13.71
C ALA A 151 -8.21 0.05 12.22
N GLU A 152 -7.25 0.75 11.62
CA GLU A 152 -6.89 0.61 10.21
C GLU A 152 -5.44 0.13 10.09
N VAL A 153 -5.24 -0.90 9.27
CA VAL A 153 -3.90 -1.43 8.94
C VAL A 153 -3.71 -1.30 7.44
N THR A 154 -2.67 -0.55 7.05
CA THR A 154 -2.32 -0.36 5.63
C THR A 154 -0.97 -0.99 5.33
N ARG A 155 -0.88 -1.70 4.20
CA ARG A 155 0.35 -2.30 3.69
C ARG A 155 0.56 -1.97 2.22
N LYS A 156 1.82 -1.73 1.87
CA LYS A 156 2.27 -1.55 0.49
C LYS A 156 3.21 -2.69 0.11
N VAL A 157 2.91 -3.39 -0.98
CA VAL A 157 3.73 -4.51 -1.50
C VAL A 157 4.19 -4.16 -2.91
N MET A 158 5.50 -4.03 -3.11
CA MET A 158 6.04 -3.76 -4.44
C MET A 158 5.97 -5.03 -5.29
N LEU A 159 5.38 -4.93 -6.48
CA LEU A 159 5.36 -6.01 -7.47
C LEU A 159 6.40 -5.78 -8.55
N ILE A 160 6.50 -4.56 -9.05
CA ILE A 160 7.42 -4.17 -10.12
C ILE A 160 8.18 -2.94 -9.65
N ASP A 161 9.50 -2.98 -9.77
CA ASP A 161 10.37 -1.80 -9.69
C ASP A 161 11.45 -1.96 -10.76
N LYS A 162 11.22 -1.36 -11.92
CA LYS A 162 12.12 -1.53 -13.08
C LYS A 162 12.56 -0.21 -13.64
N VAL A 163 13.88 -0.05 -13.76
CA VAL A 163 14.49 1.07 -14.49
C VAL A 163 14.74 0.64 -15.94
N ILE A 164 14.20 1.41 -16.86
CA ILE A 164 14.32 1.21 -18.30
C ILE A 164 15.16 2.37 -18.84
N SER A 165 16.19 2.04 -19.62
CA SER A 165 17.07 3.02 -20.25
C SER A 165 16.77 3.10 -21.74
N GLY A 166 16.54 4.32 -22.24
CA GLY A 166 16.48 4.64 -23.67
C GLY A 166 17.84 5.07 -24.21
N ALA A 167 17.95 5.17 -25.53
CA ALA A 167 19.14 5.72 -26.17
C ALA A 167 19.33 7.20 -25.79
N VAL A 168 20.57 7.61 -25.52
CA VAL A 168 20.90 9.01 -25.22
C VAL A 168 20.98 9.80 -26.53
N PRO A 169 20.16 10.86 -26.73
CA PRO A 169 20.25 11.70 -27.92
C PRO A 169 21.65 12.35 -28.03
N PRO A 170 22.24 12.46 -29.23
CA PRO A 170 23.57 13.03 -29.41
C PRO A 170 23.68 14.51 -29.03
N ASN A 171 22.56 15.23 -28.90
CA ASN A 171 22.51 16.63 -28.47
C ASN A 171 21.46 16.78 -27.37
N TYR A 172 21.87 17.25 -26.18
CA TYR A 172 21.00 17.59 -25.06
C TYR A 172 21.23 19.06 -24.67
N VAL A 173 20.17 19.86 -24.65
CA VAL A 173 20.16 21.20 -24.08
C VAL A 173 19.14 21.21 -22.95
N GLU A 174 19.62 21.23 -21.71
CA GLU A 174 18.76 21.48 -20.55
C GLU A 174 18.47 22.97 -20.51
N VAL A 175 17.22 23.37 -20.75
CA VAL A 175 16.80 24.76 -20.59
C VAL A 175 16.23 24.92 -19.18
N PRO A 176 16.91 25.63 -18.27
CA PRO A 176 16.38 25.90 -16.94
C PRO A 176 15.04 26.64 -17.05
N LYS A 177 14.03 26.21 -16.28
CA LYS A 177 12.70 26.87 -16.22
C LYS A 177 12.78 28.36 -15.86
N GLU A 178 13.85 28.79 -15.20
CA GLU A 178 14.07 30.16 -14.74
C GLU A 178 14.55 31.11 -15.85
N SER A 179 14.90 30.62 -17.04
CA SER A 179 15.59 31.42 -18.07
C SER A 179 14.73 31.82 -19.27
N ILE A 180 13.41 31.58 -19.23
CA ILE A 180 12.50 31.90 -20.35
C ILE A 180 12.03 33.38 -20.33
N LEU A 181 12.65 34.23 -19.51
CA LEU A 181 12.17 35.59 -19.23
C LEU A 181 13.23 36.68 -19.50
N ASP A 182 13.97 36.61 -20.61
CA ASP A 182 14.67 37.83 -21.10
C ASP A 182 15.10 37.83 -22.58
N VAL A 183 14.32 37.22 -23.48
CA VAL A 183 14.64 37.29 -24.92
C VAL A 183 13.42 37.62 -25.78
N ALA A 184 12.69 38.66 -25.38
CA ALA A 184 11.83 39.40 -26.31
C ALA A 184 12.53 40.72 -26.65
N PRO A 185 13.10 40.89 -27.86
CA PRO A 185 13.56 42.21 -28.28
C PRO A 185 12.34 43.14 -28.40
N GLY A 186 12.40 44.24 -27.66
CA GLY A 186 11.33 45.22 -27.56
C GLY A 186 10.99 45.92 -28.88
N ASN A 187 9.72 46.30 -28.97
CA ASN A 187 9.12 47.35 -29.79
C ASN A 187 9.38 47.37 -31.30
N ILE A 188 8.38 46.89 -32.06
CA ILE A 188 7.87 47.64 -33.20
C ILE A 188 6.34 47.69 -33.13
N ILE A 189 5.84 48.88 -32.78
CA ILE A 189 4.49 49.37 -33.05
C ILE A 189 4.14 49.19 -34.53
N ASN A 190 2.95 48.66 -34.86
CA ASN A 190 1.99 49.23 -35.83
C ASN A 190 0.73 48.36 -36.03
N ASN A 191 -0.35 48.79 -35.36
CA ASN A 191 -1.70 48.98 -35.89
C ASN A 191 -2.14 48.24 -37.17
N ILE A 192 -3.07 47.28 -37.06
CA ILE A 192 -4.15 47.04 -38.05
C ILE A 192 -5.41 46.54 -37.31
N PRO A 193 -6.60 47.16 -37.50
CA PRO A 193 -7.86 46.66 -36.96
C PRO A 193 -8.45 45.58 -37.88
N TRP A 194 -8.98 44.50 -37.29
CA TRP A 194 -10.30 43.87 -37.44
C TRP A 194 -10.22 42.49 -36.79
#